data_AF-A0AA37GXU6-F1
#
_entry.id   AF-A0AA37GXU6-F1
#
_cell.length_a   1.000
_cell.length_b   1.000
_cell.length_c   1.000
_cell.angle_alpha   90.00
_cell.angle_beta   90.00
_cell.angle_gamma   90.00
#
_symmetry.space_group_name_H-M   'P 1'
#
loop_
_entity.id
_entity.type
_entity.pdbx_description
1 polymer ?
#
loop_
_entity_poly.entity_id
_entity_poly.type
_entity_poly.pdbx_seq_one_letter_code
_entity_poly.pdbx_strand_id
1 'polypeptide(L)'
;MNSGCNYIGGTTEATQSDAAWLVPICLQLGPAAILFVGMIWMPFSPRWLIHHGREEEARKILANLRDLPDNHELIELEFLEIKAQSLFEKRSTAEHFPHLQEQTAWNTFKLQFVAIKALFQTRAMFKRVIVATVTMLVLT
;
A
#
# COMPACT_ATOMS: atom_id res chain seq x y z
N MET A 1 12.84 29.16 2.72
CA MET A 1 11.37 28.99 2.63
C MET A 1 10.89 28.25 3.87
N ASN A 2 10.47 28.95 4.92
CA ASN A 2 9.47 28.53 5.93
C ASN A 2 9.41 29.55 7.08
N SER A 3 8.78 30.70 6.80
CA SER A 3 8.57 31.80 7.76
C SER A 3 7.30 31.65 8.60
N GLY A 4 6.67 30.47 8.61
CA GLY A 4 5.34 30.29 9.21
C GLY A 4 5.33 30.08 10.73
N CYS A 5 6.36 29.45 11.29
CA CYS A 5 6.40 29.08 12.72
C CYS A 5 7.57 29.70 13.51
N ASN A 6 8.44 30.48 12.87
CA ASN A 6 9.63 31.09 13.50
C ASN A 6 9.28 32.13 14.59
N TYR A 7 8.03 32.61 14.63
CA TYR A 7 7.55 33.60 15.61
C TYR A 7 6.82 32.99 16.80
N ILE A 8 6.72 31.66 16.90
CA ILE A 8 6.11 30.97 18.05
C ILE A 8 7.20 30.77 19.12
N GLY A 9 7.24 31.69 20.09
CA GLY A 9 8.06 31.57 21.31
C GLY A 9 9.27 32.49 21.39
N GLY A 10 9.76 33.08 20.29
CA GLY A 10 10.89 34.02 20.29
C GLY A 10 11.73 33.93 19.01
N THR A 11 12.51 34.98 18.70
CA THR A 11 13.26 35.12 17.42
C THR A 11 14.76 34.83 17.54
N THR A 12 15.20 34.19 18.63
CA THR A 12 16.61 33.87 18.91
C THR A 12 16.71 32.41 19.35
N GLU A 13 17.77 31.70 18.96
CA GLU A 13 18.00 30.26 19.26
C GLU A 13 17.82 29.91 20.75
N ALA A 14 18.06 30.85 21.66
CA ALA A 14 17.92 30.66 23.11
C ALA A 14 16.47 30.82 23.64
N THR A 15 15.53 31.30 22.84
CA THR A 15 14.14 31.60 23.26
C THR A 15 13.12 30.88 22.38
N GLN A 16 13.53 30.18 21.32
CA GLN A 16 12.60 29.51 20.43
C GLN A 16 11.95 28.32 21.16
N SER A 17 10.60 28.32 21.23
CA SER A 17 9.85 27.25 21.90
C SER A 17 9.90 25.96 21.07
N ASP A 18 9.94 24.81 21.73
CA ASP A 18 9.73 23.49 21.09
C ASP A 18 8.43 23.41 20.28
N ALA A 19 7.48 24.30 20.57
CA ALA A 19 6.24 24.43 19.82
C ALA A 19 6.45 24.70 18.32
N ALA A 20 7.54 25.36 17.89
CA ALA A 20 7.73 25.72 16.48
C ALA A 20 7.91 24.52 15.54
N TRP A 21 8.44 23.39 16.04
CA TRP A 21 8.60 22.16 15.25
C TRP A 21 7.50 21.12 15.53
N LEU A 22 6.88 21.16 16.73
CA LEU A 22 5.75 20.28 17.09
C LEU A 22 4.45 20.67 16.37
N VAL A 23 4.17 21.97 16.21
CA VAL A 23 2.95 22.47 15.56
C VAL A 23 2.73 21.90 14.16
N PRO A 24 3.70 21.91 13.22
CA PRO A 24 3.49 21.33 11.89
C PRO A 24 3.28 19.81 11.93
N ILE A 25 3.91 19.09 12.85
CA ILE A 25 3.72 17.64 13.03
C ILE A 25 2.32 17.34 13.54
N CYS A 26 1.87 18.03 14.60
CA CYS A 26 0.52 17.86 15.15
C CYS A 26 -0.56 18.25 14.13
N LEU A 27 -0.33 19.29 13.33
CA LEU A 27 -1.23 19.69 12.26
C LEU A 27 -1.33 18.60 11.18
N GLN A 28 -0.23 17.91 10.86
CA GLN A 28 -0.23 16.81 9.90
C GLN A 28 -0.85 15.52 10.46
N LEU A 29 -0.78 15.31 11.77
CA LEU A 29 -1.45 14.19 12.45
C LEU A 29 -2.97 14.34 12.47
N GLY A 30 -3.51 15.56 12.43
CA GLY A 30 -4.95 15.82 12.37
C GLY A 30 -5.68 15.09 11.21
N PRO A 31 -5.36 15.38 9.94
CA PRO A 31 -5.98 14.69 8.79
C PRO A 31 -5.61 13.20 8.75
N ALA A 32 -4.42 12.81 9.21
CA ALA A 32 -4.04 11.40 9.31
C ALA A 32 -4.93 10.62 10.28
N ALA A 33 -5.26 11.20 11.44
CA ALA A 33 -6.17 10.58 12.41
C ALA A 33 -7.60 10.46 11.86
N ILE A 34 -8.08 11.49 11.14
CA ILE A 34 -9.40 11.45 10.49
C ILE A 34 -9.47 10.32 9.45
N LEU A 35 -8.44 10.19 8.60
CA LEU A 35 -8.35 9.09 7.63
C LEU A 35 -8.25 7.73 8.31
N PHE A 36 -7.48 7.62 9.39
CA PHE A 36 -7.34 6.38 10.16
C PHE A 36 -8.69 5.91 10.72
N VAL A 37 -9.48 6.82 11.28
CA VAL A 37 -10.85 6.53 11.72
C VAL A 37 -11.74 6.15 10.54
N GLY A 38 -11.63 6.86 9.41
CA GLY A 38 -12.38 6.54 8.19
C GLY A 38 -12.07 5.14 7.62
N MET A 39 -10.85 4.64 7.81
CA MET A 39 -10.44 3.31 7.34
C MET A 39 -11.18 2.17 8.06
N ILE A 40 -11.65 2.38 9.31
CA ILE A 40 -12.39 1.37 10.07
C ILE A 40 -13.75 1.08 9.43
N TRP A 41 -14.36 2.06 8.76
CA TRP A 41 -15.68 1.95 8.13
C TRP A 41 -15.63 1.60 6.64
N MET A 42 -14.45 1.65 6.02
CA MET A 42 -14.31 1.37 4.59
C MET A 42 -14.39 -0.15 4.32
N PRO A 43 -15.21 -0.62 3.37
CA PRO A 43 -15.22 -2.02 2.98
C PRO A 43 -13.85 -2.43 2.42
N PHE A 44 -13.44 -3.66 2.69
CA PHE A 44 -12.20 -4.21 2.13
C PHE A 44 -12.28 -4.28 0.60
N SER A 45 -11.12 -4.15 -0.06
CA SER A 45 -11.06 -4.26 -1.52
C SER A 45 -11.64 -5.61 -2.01
N PRO A 46 -12.46 -5.63 -3.07
CA PRO A 46 -13.07 -6.86 -3.59
C PRO A 46 -12.01 -7.90 -4.01
N ARG A 47 -10.84 -7.46 -4.48
CA ARG A 47 -9.70 -8.33 -4.79
C ARG A 47 -9.16 -9.05 -3.55
N TRP A 48 -9.04 -8.35 -2.43
CA TRP A 48 -8.57 -8.93 -1.17
C TRP A 48 -9.56 -9.98 -0.65
N LEU A 49 -10.86 -9.68 -0.74
CA LEU A 49 -11.92 -10.61 -0.33
C LEU A 49 -11.92 -11.90 -1.14
N ILE A 50 -11.73 -11.82 -2.46
CA ILE A 50 -11.58 -13.00 -3.34
C ILE A 50 -10.34 -13.81 -2.95
N HIS A 51 -9.21 -13.14 -2.68
CA HIS A 51 -7.99 -13.83 -2.25
C HIS A 51 -8.19 -14.60 -0.93
N HIS A 52 -9.01 -14.07 -0.01
CA HIS A 52 -9.34 -14.65 1.30
C HIS A 52 -10.57 -15.57 1.28
N GLY A 53 -11.14 -15.90 0.11
CA GLY A 53 -12.27 -16.81 -0.02
C GLY A 53 -13.64 -16.24 0.37
N ARG A 54 -13.74 -14.92 0.61
CA ARG A 54 -15.00 -14.21 0.92
C ARG A 54 -15.68 -13.75 -0.37
N GLU A 55 -16.06 -14.70 -1.22
CA GLU A 55 -16.55 -14.42 -2.59
C GLU A 55 -17.89 -13.67 -2.62
N GLU A 56 -18.83 -14.00 -1.73
CA GLU A 56 -20.14 -13.35 -1.69
C GLU A 56 -20.06 -11.86 -1.34
N GLU A 57 -19.20 -11.52 -0.38
CA GLU A 57 -18.96 -10.13 -0.01
C GLU A 57 -18.22 -9.36 -1.12
N ALA A 58 -17.29 -10.03 -1.80
CA ALA A 58 -16.60 -9.44 -2.94
C ALA A 58 -17.57 -9.07 -4.06
N ARG A 59 -18.57 -9.93 -4.37
CA ARG A 59 -19.61 -9.64 -5.36
C ARG A 59 -20.45 -8.43 -4.95
N LYS A 60 -20.92 -8.38 -3.70
CA LYS A 60 -21.69 -7.24 -3.18
C LYS A 60 -20.90 -5.93 -3.27
N ILE A 61 -19.62 -5.94 -2.90
CA ILE A 61 -18.78 -4.74 -2.97
C ILE A 61 -18.49 -4.35 -4.42
N LEU A 62 -18.30 -5.32 -5.32
CA LEU A 62 -18.11 -5.07 -6.74
C LEU A 62 -19.38 -4.49 -7.40
N ALA A 63 -20.56 -4.98 -7.00
CA ALA A 63 -21.85 -4.46 -7.41
C ALA A 63 -22.07 -3.01 -6.95
N ASN A 64 -21.82 -2.74 -5.65
CA ASN A 64 -21.87 -1.38 -5.10
C ASN A 64 -20.87 -0.43 -5.77
N LEU A 65 -19.66 -0.90 -6.10
CA LEU A 65 -18.63 -0.10 -6.77
C LEU A 65 -19.03 0.31 -8.20
N ARG A 66 -19.79 -0.55 -8.87
CA ARG A 66 -20.25 -0.33 -10.25
C ARG A 66 -21.64 0.28 -10.34
N ASP A 67 -22.31 0.46 -9.21
CA ASP A 67 -23.70 0.93 -9.12
C ASP A 67 -24.66 0.07 -9.97
N LEU A 68 -24.39 -1.24 -10.00
CA LEU A 68 -25.17 -2.23 -10.76
C LEU A 68 -25.79 -3.26 -9.81
N PRO A 69 -26.90 -3.93 -10.18
CA PRO A 69 -27.50 -4.97 -9.37
C PRO A 69 -26.59 -6.20 -9.30
N ASP A 70 -26.54 -6.86 -8.14
CA ASP A 70 -25.66 -8.02 -7.84
C ASP A 70 -25.66 -9.14 -8.91
N ASN A 71 -26.76 -9.30 -9.65
CA ASN A 71 -26.96 -10.35 -10.66
C ASN A 71 -26.65 -9.88 -12.11
N HIS A 72 -26.02 -8.73 -12.29
CA HIS A 72 -25.67 -8.25 -13.63
C HIS A 72 -24.48 -9.05 -14.20
N GLU A 73 -24.58 -9.50 -15.46
CA GLU A 73 -23.55 -10.30 -16.14
C GLU A 73 -22.14 -9.67 -16.08
N LEU A 74 -22.05 -8.34 -16.23
CA LEU A 74 -20.79 -7.60 -16.08
C LEU A 74 -20.09 -7.81 -14.73
N ILE A 75 -20.84 -7.87 -13.62
CA ILE A 75 -20.27 -8.09 -12.29
C ILE A 75 -19.75 -9.52 -12.18
N GLU A 76 -20.49 -10.49 -12.72
CA GLU A 76 -20.06 -11.89 -12.74
C GLU A 76 -18.80 -12.08 -13.59
N LEU A 77 -18.74 -11.48 -14.77
CA LEU A 77 -17.59 -11.53 -15.66
C LEU A 77 -16.33 -11.00 -14.99
N GLU A 78 -16.41 -9.85 -14.35
CA GLU A 78 -15.26 -9.27 -13.64
C GLU A 78 -14.87 -10.01 -12.39
N PHE A 79 -15.87 -10.50 -11.64
CA PHE A 79 -15.62 -11.37 -10.51
C PHE A 79 -14.83 -12.61 -10.94
N LEU A 80 -15.21 -13.23 -12.07
CA LEU A 80 -14.52 -14.39 -12.64
C LEU A 80 -13.12 -14.03 -13.12
N GLU A 81 -12.92 -12.87 -13.74
CA GLU A 81 -11.60 -12.39 -14.17
C GLU A 81 -10.66 -12.23 -12.97
N ILE A 82 -11.10 -11.53 -11.93
CA ILE A 82 -10.31 -11.33 -10.71
C ILE A 82 -10.02 -12.67 -10.01
N LYS A 83 -11.00 -13.58 -9.98
CA LYS A 83 -10.85 -14.92 -9.42
C LYS A 83 -9.82 -15.74 -10.20
N ALA A 84 -9.87 -15.71 -11.53
CA ALA A 84 -8.90 -16.40 -12.39
C ALA A 84 -7.49 -15.86 -12.16
N GLN A 85 -7.32 -14.54 -12.08
CA GLN A 85 -6.02 -13.92 -11.79
C GLN A 85 -5.51 -14.34 -10.40
N SER A 86 -6.35 -14.29 -9.38
CA SER A 86 -5.98 -14.70 -8.02
C SER A 86 -5.56 -16.18 -7.95
N LEU A 87 -6.25 -17.06 -8.66
CA LEU A 87 -5.88 -18.48 -8.74
C LEU A 87 -4.55 -18.68 -9.49
N PHE A 88 -4.31 -17.93 -10.56
CA PHE A 88 -3.04 -17.95 -11.29
C PHE A 88 -1.89 -17.49 -10.41
N GLU A 89 -2.05 -16.40 -9.67
CA GLU A 89 -1.06 -15.90 -8.71
C GLU A 89 -0.76 -16.92 -7.60
N LYS A 90 -1.79 -17.58 -7.06
CA LYS A 90 -1.63 -18.66 -6.06
C LYS A 90 -0.84 -19.84 -6.63
N ARG A 91 -1.12 -20.25 -7.87
CA ARG A 91 -0.40 -21.34 -8.56
C ARG A 91 1.05 -20.96 -8.87
N SER A 92 1.27 -19.79 -9.45
CA SER A 92 2.61 -19.31 -9.78
C SER A 92 3.48 -19.17 -8.53
N THR A 93 2.90 -18.67 -7.43
CA THR A 93 3.59 -18.58 -6.14
C THR A 93 3.95 -19.97 -5.59
N ALA A 94 3.04 -20.94 -5.71
CA ALA A 94 3.29 -22.31 -5.30
C ALA A 94 4.37 -23.01 -6.15
N GLU A 95 4.45 -22.72 -7.45
CA GLU A 95 5.52 -23.22 -8.33
C GLU A 95 6.88 -22.62 -7.99
N HIS A 96 6.94 -21.31 -7.71
CA HIS A 96 8.20 -20.65 -7.37
C HIS A 96 8.69 -21.01 -5.97
N PHE A 97 7.77 -21.30 -5.03
CA PHE A 97 8.10 -21.57 -3.63
C PHE A 97 7.34 -22.79 -3.07
N PRO A 98 7.65 -24.02 -3.55
CA PRO A 98 6.94 -25.24 -3.13
C PRO A 98 7.07 -25.55 -1.63
N HIS A 99 8.11 -25.01 -0.96
CA HIS A 99 8.38 -25.24 0.47
C HIS A 99 7.62 -24.29 1.43
N LEU A 100 6.78 -23.38 0.92
CA LEU A 100 6.01 -22.39 1.72
C LEU A 100 4.49 -22.46 1.46
N GLN A 101 3.97 -23.60 1.02
CA GLN A 101 2.56 -23.78 0.65
C GLN A 101 1.54 -23.53 1.78
N GLU A 102 1.94 -23.61 3.05
CA GLU A 102 1.03 -23.33 4.15
C GLU A 102 0.86 -21.82 4.37
N GLN A 103 -0.38 -21.35 4.21
CA GLN A 103 -0.80 -19.96 4.49
C GLN A 103 -0.83 -19.64 6.00
N THR A 104 0.28 -19.87 6.70
CA THR A 104 0.49 -19.34 8.05
C THR A 104 0.97 -17.90 7.93
N ALA A 105 0.47 -16.97 8.76
CA ALA A 105 0.83 -15.55 8.71
C ALA A 105 2.36 -15.29 8.69
N TRP A 106 3.12 -16.16 9.36
CA TRP A 106 4.59 -16.13 9.37
C TRP A 106 5.23 -16.56 8.04
N ASN A 107 4.61 -17.49 7.32
CA ASN A 107 5.05 -17.93 6.00
C ASN A 107 4.72 -16.88 4.93
N THR A 108 3.57 -16.22 4.99
CA THR A 108 3.25 -15.08 4.10
C THR A 108 4.22 -13.92 4.30
N PHE A 109 4.55 -13.60 5.55
CA PHE A 109 5.57 -12.59 5.85
C PHE A 109 6.94 -13.01 5.28
N LYS A 110 7.41 -14.22 5.58
CA LYS A 110 8.67 -14.74 5.01
C LYS A 110 8.70 -14.72 3.49
N LEU A 111 7.59 -15.05 2.83
CA LEU A 111 7.48 -15.05 1.37
C LEU A 111 7.60 -13.63 0.81
N GLN A 112 7.00 -12.63 1.48
CA GLN A 112 7.22 -11.22 1.13
C GLN A 112 8.68 -10.79 1.31
N PHE A 113 9.35 -11.19 2.39
CA PHE A 113 10.78 -10.87 2.58
C PHE A 113 11.68 -11.56 1.56
N VAL A 114 11.40 -12.81 1.19
CA VAL A 114 12.15 -13.52 0.14
C VAL A 114 11.92 -12.89 -1.22
N ALA A 115 10.68 -12.49 -1.54
CA ALA A 115 10.38 -11.75 -2.77
C ALA A 115 11.12 -10.41 -2.83
N ILE A 116 11.13 -9.65 -1.73
CA ILE A 116 11.91 -8.39 -1.61
C ILE A 116 13.40 -8.68 -1.77
N LYS A 117 13.92 -9.74 -1.15
CA LYS A 117 15.34 -10.11 -1.27
C LYS A 117 15.71 -10.52 -2.70
N ALA A 118 14.83 -11.24 -3.40
CA ALA A 118 15.01 -11.61 -4.80
C ALA A 118 15.03 -10.36 -5.72
N LEU A 119 14.29 -9.31 -5.37
CA LEU A 119 14.31 -8.01 -6.06
C LEU A 119 15.71 -7.35 -6.02
N PHE A 120 16.47 -7.56 -4.94
CA PHE A 120 17.84 -7.05 -4.81
C PHE A 120 18.90 -7.97 -5.44
N GLN A 121 18.55 -9.20 -5.79
CA GLN A 121 19.49 -10.14 -6.41
C GLN A 121 19.63 -9.91 -7.93
N THR A 122 18.69 -9.17 -8.54
CA THR A 122 18.74 -8.79 -9.97
C THR A 122 19.66 -7.60 -10.19
N ARG A 123 20.94 -7.90 -10.49
CA ARG A 123 22.02 -6.96 -10.86
C ARG A 123 21.64 -5.90 -11.91
N ALA A 124 20.56 -6.07 -12.66
CA ALA A 124 20.10 -5.16 -13.72
C ALA A 124 19.38 -3.90 -13.20
N MET A 125 18.59 -4.00 -12.13
CA MET A 125 17.86 -2.83 -11.60
C MET A 125 18.79 -1.86 -10.87
N PHE A 126 19.81 -2.38 -10.20
CA PHE A 126 20.84 -1.58 -9.54
C PHE A 126 21.57 -0.65 -10.52
N LYS A 127 21.85 -1.12 -11.74
CA LYS A 127 22.45 -0.30 -12.80
C LYS A 127 21.55 0.85 -13.23
N ARG A 128 20.23 0.62 -13.31
CA ARG A 128 19.26 1.66 -13.68
C ARG A 128 19.13 2.74 -12.60
N VAL A 129 19.12 2.33 -11.33
CA VAL A 129 19.07 3.26 -10.20
C VAL A 129 20.35 4.10 -10.13
N ILE A 130 21.54 3.49 -10.28
CA ILE A 130 22.80 4.23 -10.28
C ILE A 130 22.82 5.28 -11.39
N VAL A 131 22.42 4.92 -12.62
CA VAL A 131 22.38 5.86 -13.74
C VAL A 131 21.43 7.03 -13.45
N ALA A 132 20.24 6.76 -12.91
CA ALA A 132 19.27 7.79 -12.55
C ALA A 132 19.74 8.73 -11.43
N THR A 133 20.41 8.19 -10.40
CA THR A 133 20.96 9.01 -9.32
C THR A 133 22.11 9.87 -9.82
N VAL A 134 22.97 9.35 -10.69
CA VAL A 134 24.08 10.11 -11.30
C VAL A 134 23.55 11.22 -12.20
N THR A 135 22.53 10.97 -13.02
CA THR A 135 21.95 12.04 -13.86
C THR A 135 21.32 13.14 -13.03
N MET A 136 20.61 12.82 -11.94
CA MET A 136 20.05 13.85 -11.05
C MET A 136 21.13 14.69 -10.35
N LEU A 137 22.24 14.08 -9.95
CA LEU A 137 23.33 14.78 -9.25
C LEU A 137 24.15 15.67 -10.20
N VAL A 138 24.29 15.30 -11.48
CA VAL A 138 24.97 16.11 -12.50
C VAL A 138 24.13 17.30 -12.98
N LEU A 139 22.79 17.20 -12.87
CA LEU A 139 21.84 18.25 -13.24
C LEU A 139 21.51 19.24 -12.11
N THR A 140 22.00 19.00 -10.88
CA THR A 140 21.83 19.89 -9.71
C THR A 140 23.05 20.78 -9.55
#